data_AF-A0A8T7FTU1-F1
#
_entry.id   AF-A0A8T7FTU1-F1
#
_cell.length_a   1.000
_cell.length_b   1.000
_cell.length_c   1.000
_cell.angle_alpha   90.00
_cell.angle_beta   90.00
_cell.angle_gamma   90.00
#
_symmetry.space_group_name_H-M   'P 1'
#
loop_
_entity.id
_entity.type
_entity.pdbx_description
1 polymer ?
#
loop_
_entity_poly.entity_id
_entity_poly.type
_entity_poly.pdbx_seq_one_letter_code
_entity_poly.pdbx_strand_id
1 'polypeptide(L)'
;MRTRAASAPAALRSSTGLRKEAALAIQNDLLQQEMVVRERLETEVQLARQIQQTFIPSVLPTHPNWQIAARWRTARQVGGDFYDLIELPNNRLGIFIADVADKGMPAALFMALTRTLVRAAVLETASPAEAVRRVNDLLLPDTQQGMFITAVYGVLDRRRARLRM
;
A
#
# COMPACT_ATOMS: atom_id res chain seq x y z
N MET A 1 43.94 -68.92 -3.66
CA MET A 1 43.20 -68.16 -2.64
C MET A 1 42.22 -67.25 -3.38
N ARG A 2 40.92 -67.55 -3.30
CA ARG A 2 39.84 -66.87 -4.06
C ARG A 2 39.39 -65.62 -3.30
N THR A 3 39.18 -64.51 -4.00
CA THR A 3 38.35 -63.40 -3.50
C THR A 3 37.48 -62.89 -4.64
N ARG A 4 36.17 -63.18 -4.54
CA ARG A 4 35.12 -62.83 -5.50
C ARG A 4 34.57 -61.47 -5.06
N ALA A 5 34.79 -60.42 -5.85
CA ALA A 5 34.17 -59.12 -5.60
C ALA A 5 32.66 -59.22 -5.88
N ALA A 6 31.84 -58.94 -4.87
CA ALA A 6 30.39 -58.91 -4.98
C ALA A 6 29.96 -57.66 -5.76
N SER A 7 29.46 -57.85 -6.98
CA SER A 7 28.78 -56.80 -7.74
C SER A 7 27.40 -56.56 -7.14
N ALA A 8 27.12 -55.31 -6.74
CA ALA A 8 25.77 -54.90 -6.36
C ALA A 8 24.82 -55.06 -7.56
N PRO A 9 23.63 -55.68 -7.41
CA PRO A 9 22.76 -55.98 -8.53
C PRO A 9 22.24 -54.71 -9.22
N ALA A 10 22.22 -54.71 -10.56
CA ALA A 10 21.70 -53.62 -11.40
C ALA A 10 20.29 -53.14 -11.02
N ALA A 11 19.49 -53.99 -10.37
CA ALA A 11 18.14 -53.69 -9.88
C ALA A 11 18.08 -52.65 -8.72
N LEU A 12 19.16 -52.48 -7.96
CA LEU A 12 19.24 -51.44 -6.91
C LEU A 12 19.57 -50.06 -7.50
N ARG A 13 20.27 -50.00 -8.63
CA ARG A 13 20.55 -48.75 -9.35
C ARG A 13 19.30 -48.19 -10.03
N SER A 14 18.44 -49.06 -10.58
CA SER A 14 17.16 -48.66 -11.17
C SER A 14 16.16 -48.15 -10.13
N SER A 15 16.06 -48.79 -8.94
CA SER A 15 15.16 -48.32 -7.87
C SER A 15 15.57 -46.97 -7.29
N THR A 16 16.88 -46.68 -7.23
CA THR A 16 17.40 -45.39 -6.76
C THR A 16 17.15 -44.27 -7.79
N GLY A 17 17.22 -44.57 -9.09
CA GLY A 17 16.86 -43.65 -10.17
C GLY A 17 15.38 -43.27 -10.14
N LEU A 18 14.50 -44.27 -10.07
CA LEU A 18 13.04 -44.09 -9.96
C LEU A 18 12.63 -43.26 -8.73
N ARG A 19 13.30 -43.44 -7.58
CA ARG A 19 13.05 -42.64 -6.36
C ARG A 19 13.45 -41.18 -6.54
N LYS A 20 14.58 -40.91 -7.21
CA LYS A 20 15.00 -39.53 -7.51
C LYS A 20 14.07 -38.85 -8.50
N GLU A 21 13.65 -39.57 -9.54
CA GLU A 21 12.73 -39.05 -10.55
C GLU A 21 11.35 -38.75 -9.96
N ALA A 22 10.81 -39.65 -9.14
CA ALA A 22 9.57 -39.41 -8.40
C ALA A 22 9.70 -38.23 -7.41
N ALA A 23 10.81 -38.12 -6.68
CA ALA A 23 11.04 -37.01 -5.77
C ALA A 23 11.12 -35.66 -6.50
N LEU A 24 11.79 -35.61 -7.66
CA LEU A 24 11.87 -34.42 -8.50
C LEU A 24 10.51 -34.04 -9.09
N ALA A 25 9.73 -35.03 -9.55
CA ALA A 25 8.38 -34.79 -10.07
C ALA A 25 7.47 -34.19 -8.98
N ILE A 26 7.49 -34.73 -7.76
CA ILE A 26 6.74 -34.20 -6.62
C ILE A 26 7.22 -32.78 -6.28
N GLN A 27 8.53 -32.54 -6.22
CA GLN A 27 9.08 -31.22 -5.92
C GLN A 27 8.69 -30.18 -6.99
N ASN A 28 8.72 -30.56 -8.27
CA ASN A 28 8.31 -29.68 -9.36
C ASN A 28 6.82 -29.34 -9.29
N ASP A 29 5.96 -30.32 -9.01
CA ASP A 29 4.51 -30.10 -8.84
C ASP A 29 4.22 -29.16 -7.67
N LEU A 30 4.88 -29.34 -6.53
CA LEU A 30 4.77 -28.45 -5.38
C LEU A 30 5.21 -27.01 -5.71
N LEU A 31 6.34 -26.84 -6.40
CA LEU A 31 6.82 -25.53 -6.85
C LEU A 31 5.84 -24.89 -7.85
N GLN A 32 5.27 -25.66 -8.77
CA GLN A 32 4.26 -25.17 -9.70
C GLN A 32 3.00 -24.69 -8.97
N GLN A 33 2.52 -25.45 -7.99
CA GLN A 33 1.38 -25.05 -7.16
C GLN A 33 1.68 -23.76 -6.38
N GLU A 34 2.87 -23.65 -5.78
CA GLU A 34 3.28 -22.44 -5.07
C GLU A 34 3.39 -21.22 -6.00
N MET A 35 3.92 -21.41 -7.22
CA MET A 35 3.95 -20.35 -8.24
C MET A 35 2.54 -19.87 -8.61
N VAL A 36 1.60 -20.77 -8.86
CA VAL A 36 0.21 -20.40 -9.21
C VAL A 36 -0.45 -19.59 -8.09
N VAL A 37 -0.26 -19.99 -6.83
CA VAL A 37 -0.79 -19.25 -5.68
C VAL A 37 -0.13 -17.86 -5.59
N ARG A 38 1.18 -17.79 -5.78
CA ARG A 38 1.93 -16.54 -5.73
C ARG A 38 1.51 -15.57 -6.83
N GLU A 39 1.38 -16.03 -8.08
CA GLU A 39 0.91 -15.22 -9.20
C GLU A 39 -0.49 -14.64 -8.94
N ARG A 40 -1.39 -15.46 -8.37
CA ARG A 40 -2.72 -15.00 -7.99
C ARG A 40 -2.66 -13.90 -6.93
N LEU A 41 -1.89 -14.08 -5.87
CA LEU A 41 -1.71 -13.07 -4.82
C LEU A 41 -1.07 -11.79 -5.37
N GLU A 42 -0.08 -11.90 -6.24
CA GLU A 42 0.54 -10.76 -6.91
C GLU A 42 -0.48 -9.99 -7.76
N THR A 43 -1.39 -10.68 -8.45
CA THR A 43 -2.47 -10.08 -9.23
C THR A 43 -3.46 -9.33 -8.34
N GLU A 44 -3.88 -9.92 -7.22
CA GLU A 44 -4.80 -9.27 -6.26
C GLU A 44 -4.18 -8.00 -5.66
N VAL A 45 -2.88 -8.05 -5.32
CA VAL A 45 -2.14 -6.90 -4.81
C VAL A 45 -1.96 -5.81 -5.88
N GLN A 46 -1.74 -6.17 -7.14
CA GLN A 46 -1.68 -5.21 -8.25
C GLN A 46 -3.02 -4.48 -8.44
N LEU A 47 -4.14 -5.20 -8.35
CA LEU A 47 -5.47 -4.58 -8.40
C LEU A 47 -5.66 -3.59 -7.25
N ALA A 48 -5.30 -3.96 -6.02
CA ALA A 48 -5.39 -3.08 -4.87
C ALA A 48 -4.54 -1.81 -5.05
N ARG A 49 -3.35 -1.92 -5.65
CA ARG A 49 -2.50 -0.77 -6.00
C ARG A 49 -3.17 0.15 -7.01
N GLN A 50 -3.79 -0.41 -8.05
CA GLN A 50 -4.51 0.39 -9.05
C GLN A 50 -5.67 1.16 -8.41
N ILE A 51 -6.43 0.52 -7.52
CA ILE A 51 -7.50 1.19 -6.76
C ILE A 51 -6.91 2.31 -5.89
N GLN A 52 -5.83 2.03 -5.14
CA GLN A 52 -5.19 3.04 -4.29
C GLN A 52 -4.71 4.26 -5.08
N GLN A 53 -4.17 4.06 -6.29
CA GLN A 53 -3.75 5.15 -7.16
C GLN A 53 -4.89 6.10 -7.53
N THR A 54 -6.14 5.61 -7.58
CA THR A 54 -7.31 6.46 -7.86
C THR A 54 -7.61 7.45 -6.72
N PHE A 55 -7.12 7.20 -5.50
CA PHE A 55 -7.31 8.11 -4.37
C PHE A 55 -6.34 9.29 -4.41
N ILE A 56 -5.23 9.18 -5.12
CA ILE A 56 -4.25 10.26 -5.22
C ILE A 56 -4.68 11.25 -6.33
N PRO A 57 -4.66 12.57 -6.09
CA PRO A 57 -4.99 13.54 -7.13
C PRO A 57 -4.14 13.33 -8.39
N SER A 58 -4.79 13.08 -9.53
CA SER A 58 -4.14 12.95 -10.84
C SER A 58 -3.92 14.30 -11.53
N VAL A 59 -4.72 15.30 -11.16
CA VAL A 59 -4.64 16.67 -11.66
C VAL A 59 -4.35 17.60 -10.49
N LEU A 60 -3.28 18.37 -10.62
CA LEU A 60 -2.91 19.39 -9.65
C LEU A 60 -3.54 20.73 -10.06
N PRO A 61 -4.10 21.50 -9.11
CA PRO A 61 -4.67 22.80 -9.41
C PRO A 61 -3.57 23.77 -9.87
N THR A 62 -3.88 24.56 -10.89
CA THR A 62 -2.98 25.56 -11.46
C THR A 62 -3.27 26.95 -10.88
N HIS A 63 -2.25 27.80 -10.83
CA HIS A 63 -2.39 29.19 -10.43
C HIS A 63 -1.40 30.07 -11.22
N PRO A 64 -1.75 31.32 -11.58
CA PRO A 64 -0.88 32.16 -12.40
C PRO A 64 0.48 32.48 -11.77
N ASN A 65 0.53 32.60 -10.44
CA ASN A 65 1.69 33.14 -9.73
C ASN A 65 2.51 32.10 -8.96
N TRP A 66 2.06 30.84 -8.92
CA TRP A 66 2.77 29.76 -8.22
C TRP A 66 2.34 28.40 -8.78
N GLN A 67 3.18 27.40 -8.54
CA GLN A 67 2.95 26.04 -9.02
C GLN A 67 2.90 25.06 -7.85
N ILE A 68 2.01 24.06 -7.96
CA ILE A 68 2.03 22.87 -7.11
C ILE A 68 2.58 21.73 -7.95
N ALA A 69 3.58 21.03 -7.41
CA ALA A 69 4.10 19.80 -7.95
C ALA A 69 4.03 18.72 -6.87
N ALA A 70 3.67 17.51 -7.25
CA ALA A 70 3.59 16.38 -6.34
C ALA A 70 4.16 15.13 -7.02
N ARG A 71 4.84 14.31 -6.23
CA ARG A 71 5.31 12.99 -6.64
C ARG A 71 5.02 12.00 -5.54
N TRP A 72 4.25 10.97 -5.87
CA TRP A 72 3.94 9.89 -4.95
C TRP A 72 4.52 8.59 -5.46
N ARG A 73 5.29 7.90 -4.61
CA ARG A 73 5.93 6.63 -4.94
C ARG A 73 5.91 5.72 -3.71
N THR A 74 5.15 4.63 -3.79
CA THR A 74 5.09 3.64 -2.72
C THR A 74 6.40 2.83 -2.65
N ALA A 75 6.82 2.48 -1.42
CA ALA A 75 7.97 1.60 -1.20
C ALA A 75 7.65 0.12 -1.46
N ARG A 76 6.39 -0.28 -1.20
CA ARG A 76 5.84 -1.62 -1.50
C ARG A 76 4.74 -1.51 -2.56
N GLN A 77 4.02 -2.59 -2.81
CA GLN A 77 2.92 -2.61 -3.77
C GLN A 77 1.80 -1.64 -3.39
N VAL A 78 1.50 -1.49 -2.10
CA VAL A 78 0.59 -0.46 -1.55
C VAL A 78 1.24 0.22 -0.33
N GLY A 79 0.89 1.47 -0.07
CA GLY A 79 1.53 2.31 0.95
C GLY A 79 0.54 2.97 1.92
N GLY A 80 1.06 3.48 3.04
CA GLY A 80 0.31 4.31 3.98
C GLY A 80 0.39 5.80 3.67
N ASP A 81 1.46 6.23 3.02
CA ASP A 81 1.74 7.62 2.68
C ASP A 81 0.79 8.11 1.60
N PHE A 82 0.26 9.32 1.74
CA PHE A 82 -0.55 9.97 0.71
C PHE A 82 -0.57 11.48 0.84
N TYR A 83 -1.06 12.13 -0.20
CA TYR A 83 -1.43 13.54 -0.16
C TYR A 83 -2.81 13.73 -0.78
N ASP A 84 -3.45 14.84 -0.42
CA ASP A 84 -4.70 15.27 -1.04
C ASP A 84 -4.73 16.78 -1.22
N LEU A 85 -5.42 17.22 -2.28
CA LEU A 85 -5.65 18.61 -2.63
C LEU A 85 -7.16 18.81 -2.75
N ILE A 86 -7.71 19.61 -1.84
CA ILE A 86 -9.15 19.74 -1.63
C ILE A 86 -9.56 21.17 -1.94
N GLU A 87 -10.38 21.35 -2.98
CA GLU A 87 -10.98 22.65 -3.27
C GLU A 87 -11.95 23.04 -2.15
N LEU A 88 -11.73 24.21 -1.55
CA LEU A 88 -12.54 24.74 -0.45
C LEU A 88 -13.25 26.02 -0.90
N PRO A 89 -14.37 26.38 -0.24
CA PRO A 89 -15.05 27.64 -0.50
C PRO A 89 -14.13 28.85 -0.34
N ASN A 90 -14.47 29.93 -1.06
CA ASN A 90 -13.76 31.22 -1.05
C ASN A 90 -12.35 31.19 -1.66
N ASN A 91 -12.16 30.40 -2.73
CA ASN A 91 -10.89 30.28 -3.45
C ASN A 91 -9.74 29.84 -2.54
N ARG A 92 -10.02 28.87 -1.66
CA ARG A 92 -9.06 28.27 -0.75
C ARG A 92 -8.75 26.84 -1.19
N LEU A 93 -7.55 26.39 -0.90
CA LEU A 93 -7.10 25.04 -1.16
C LEU A 93 -6.65 24.38 0.13
N GLY A 94 -7.31 23.28 0.51
CA GLY A 94 -6.82 22.37 1.52
C GLY A 94 -5.69 21.52 0.95
N ILE A 95 -4.57 21.46 1.67
CA ILE A 95 -3.39 20.66 1.35
C ILE A 95 -3.20 19.70 2.51
N PHE A 96 -3.33 18.42 2.25
CA PHE A 96 -3.18 17.37 3.26
C PHE A 96 -2.05 16.44 2.84
N ILE A 97 -1.14 16.12 3.75
CA ILE A 97 -0.06 15.15 3.54
C ILE A 97 -0.02 14.27 4.79
N ALA A 98 0.04 12.96 4.61
CA ALA A 98 0.09 12.06 5.74
C ALA A 98 0.86 10.77 5.46
N ASP A 99 1.35 10.16 6.54
CA ASP A 99 1.96 8.84 6.59
C ASP A 99 1.25 8.00 7.67
N VAL A 100 0.67 6.88 7.22
CA VAL A 100 0.04 5.90 8.10
C VAL A 100 1.11 4.92 8.58
N ALA A 101 1.08 4.62 9.88
CA ALA A 101 1.94 3.61 10.48
C ALA A 101 1.74 2.25 9.80
N ASP A 102 2.85 1.52 9.65
CA ASP A 102 2.93 0.26 8.89
C ASP A 102 2.79 0.42 7.36
N LYS A 103 2.82 -0.68 6.61
CA LYS A 103 2.74 -0.74 5.14
C LYS A 103 1.89 -1.93 4.72
N GLY A 104 1.50 -2.00 3.46
CA GLY A 104 0.64 -3.09 2.96
C GLY A 104 -0.85 -2.75 3.03
N MET A 105 -1.69 -3.78 2.93
CA MET A 105 -3.13 -3.60 2.75
C MET A 105 -3.83 -2.90 3.92
N PRO A 106 -3.56 -3.24 5.20
CA PRO A 106 -4.21 -2.55 6.32
C PRO A 106 -3.93 -1.04 6.34
N ALA A 107 -2.68 -0.64 6.09
CA ALA A 107 -2.28 0.76 6.00
C ALA A 107 -2.96 1.48 4.82
N ALA A 108 -3.12 0.81 3.68
CA ALA A 108 -3.80 1.37 2.50
C ALA A 108 -5.30 1.59 2.73
N LEU A 109 -5.97 0.66 3.44
CA LEU A 109 -7.37 0.81 3.82
C LEU A 109 -7.56 1.94 4.83
N PHE A 110 -6.69 2.02 5.84
CA PHE A 110 -6.71 3.10 6.83
C PHE A 110 -6.44 4.47 6.19
N MET A 111 -5.54 4.54 5.21
CA MET A 111 -5.32 5.72 4.37
C MET A 111 -6.60 6.13 3.62
N ALA A 112 -7.30 5.20 2.98
CA ALA A 112 -8.54 5.48 2.25
C ALA A 112 -9.67 6.00 3.18
N LEU A 113 -9.82 5.38 4.36
CA LEU A 113 -10.76 5.83 5.39
C LEU A 113 -10.39 7.24 5.86
N THR A 114 -9.14 7.47 6.25
CA THR A 114 -8.67 8.77 6.74
C THR A 114 -8.89 9.87 5.71
N ARG A 115 -8.55 9.62 4.45
CA ARG A 115 -8.77 10.56 3.36
C ARG A 115 -10.25 10.93 3.22
N THR A 116 -11.14 9.95 3.33
CA THR A 116 -12.60 10.17 3.24
C THR A 116 -13.08 11.05 4.39
N LEU A 117 -12.64 10.76 5.62
CA LEU A 117 -12.99 11.55 6.81
C LEU A 117 -12.44 12.98 6.73
N VAL A 118 -11.20 13.16 6.25
CA VAL A 118 -10.62 14.50 6.03
C VAL A 118 -11.48 15.29 5.06
N ARG A 119 -11.84 14.73 3.90
CA ARG A 119 -12.67 15.42 2.90
C ARG A 119 -14.04 15.83 3.44
N ALA A 120 -14.62 15.04 4.34
CA ALA A 120 -15.85 15.41 5.02
C ALA A 120 -15.62 16.54 6.06
N ALA A 121 -14.65 16.36 6.96
CA ALA A 121 -14.41 17.27 8.08
C ALA A 121 -14.00 18.69 7.64
N VAL A 122 -13.19 18.82 6.58
CA VAL A 122 -12.70 20.13 6.10
C VAL A 122 -13.78 20.99 5.45
N LEU A 123 -14.93 20.41 5.11
CA LEU A 123 -16.08 21.17 4.60
C LEU A 123 -16.94 21.76 5.73
N GLU A 124 -16.83 21.23 6.94
CA GLU A 124 -17.63 21.65 8.09
C GLU A 124 -16.99 22.78 8.90
N THR A 125 -15.67 22.94 8.84
CA THR A 125 -14.94 24.00 9.56
C THR A 125 -13.89 24.68 8.68
N ALA A 126 -13.68 25.97 8.93
CA ALA A 126 -12.60 26.74 8.32
C ALA A 126 -11.25 26.62 9.07
N SER A 127 -11.24 26.01 10.26
CA SER A 127 -10.06 25.87 11.11
C SER A 127 -9.33 24.55 10.84
N PRO A 128 -8.05 24.59 10.40
CA PRO A 128 -7.28 23.37 10.18
C PRO A 128 -7.19 22.47 11.42
N ALA A 129 -6.94 23.07 12.58
CA ALA A 129 -6.82 22.35 13.84
C ALA A 129 -8.12 21.66 14.27
N GLU A 130 -9.28 22.27 14.01
CA GLU A 130 -10.57 21.64 14.33
C GLU A 130 -10.89 20.51 13.36
N ALA A 131 -10.59 20.68 12.07
CA ALA A 131 -10.79 19.64 11.06
C ALA A 131 -9.97 18.38 11.41
N VAL A 132 -8.68 18.55 11.72
CA VAL A 132 -7.81 17.42 12.10
C VAL A 132 -8.27 16.77 13.41
N ARG A 133 -8.69 17.56 14.41
CA ARG A 133 -9.21 17.03 15.67
C ARG A 133 -10.45 16.17 15.45
N ARG A 134 -11.39 16.65 14.62
CA ARG A 134 -12.59 15.88 14.27
C ARG A 134 -12.25 14.57 13.57
N VAL A 135 -11.30 14.59 12.63
CA VAL A 135 -10.83 13.37 11.97
C VAL A 135 -10.22 12.40 12.99
N ASN A 136 -9.40 12.89 13.92
CA ASN A 136 -8.83 12.08 14.98
C ASN A 136 -9.92 11.43 15.85
N ASP A 137 -10.92 12.20 16.28
CA ASP A 137 -12.01 11.70 17.12
C ASP A 137 -12.86 10.64 16.40
N LEU A 138 -12.98 10.74 15.07
CA LEU A 138 -13.68 9.74 14.24
C LEU A 138 -12.84 8.49 13.99
N LEU A 139 -11.51 8.59 13.96
CA LEU A 139 -10.62 7.44 13.75
C LEU A 139 -10.38 6.64 15.04
N LEU A 140 -10.34 7.30 16.19
CA LEU A 140 -9.98 6.68 17.48
C LEU A 140 -10.78 5.40 17.82
N PRO A 141 -12.11 5.33 17.63
CA PRO A 141 -12.89 4.14 17.97
C PRO A 141 -12.51 2.90 17.16
N ASP A 142 -12.10 3.08 15.90
CA ASP A 142 -11.80 1.99 14.96
C ASP A 142 -10.30 1.69 14.85
N THR A 143 -9.47 2.39 15.63
CA THR A 143 -8.01 2.25 15.58
C THR A 143 -7.56 1.01 16.36
N GLN A 144 -6.96 0.04 15.66
CA GLN A 144 -6.32 -1.12 16.30
C GLN A 144 -5.03 -0.70 17.04
N GLN A 145 -4.64 -1.46 18.07
CA GLN A 145 -3.40 -1.21 18.83
C GLN A 145 -2.19 -1.09 17.89
N GLY A 146 -1.52 0.07 17.92
CA GLY A 146 -0.30 0.33 17.15
C GLY A 146 -0.51 1.02 15.79
N MET A 147 -1.75 1.15 15.31
CA MET A 147 -2.05 1.94 14.11
C MET A 147 -2.20 3.42 14.45
N PHE A 148 -1.55 4.30 13.71
CA PHE A 148 -1.70 5.75 13.83
C PHE A 148 -1.38 6.42 12.51
N ILE A 149 -1.68 7.72 12.40
CA ILE A 149 -1.34 8.53 11.25
C ILE A 149 -0.61 9.79 11.69
N THR A 150 0.49 10.10 11.02
CA THR A 150 1.16 11.40 11.14
C THR A 150 0.72 12.24 9.95
N ALA A 151 0.15 13.42 10.20
CA ALA A 151 -0.41 14.25 9.14
C ALA A 151 -0.09 15.73 9.31
N VAL A 152 0.01 16.42 8.18
CA VAL A 152 0.04 17.88 8.09
C VAL A 152 -1.15 18.31 7.25
N TYR A 153 -1.95 19.20 7.79
CA TYR A 153 -3.05 19.84 7.08
C TYR A 153 -2.84 21.35 7.05
N GLY A 154 -2.92 21.94 5.86
CA GLY A 154 -2.85 23.37 5.67
C GLY A 154 -3.95 23.87 4.74
N VAL A 155 -4.35 25.12 4.93
CA VAL A 155 -5.31 25.83 4.08
C VAL A 155 -4.62 27.02 3.45
N LEU A 156 -4.49 27.01 2.12
CA LEU A 156 -3.95 28.07 1.31
C LEU A 156 -5.07 29.00 0.82
N ASP A 157 -5.05 30.27 1.24
CA ASP A 157 -5.80 31.35 0.59
C ASP A 157 -5.06 31.71 -0.71
N ARG A 158 -5.64 31.32 -1.86
CA ARG A 158 -5.00 31.51 -3.17
C ARG A 158 -4.93 32.98 -3.57
N ARG A 159 -5.86 33.82 -3.11
CA ARG A 159 -5.88 35.25 -3.43
C ARG A 159 -4.75 36.00 -2.71
N ARG A 160 -4.51 35.63 -1.45
CA ARG A 160 -3.50 36.28 -0.60
C ARG A 160 -2.16 35.56 -0.55
N ALA A 161 -2.06 34.40 -1.21
CA ALA A 161 -0.91 33.50 -1.13
C ALA A 161 -0.50 33.19 0.33
N ARG A 162 -1.50 33.01 1.21
CA ARG A 162 -1.27 32.79 2.65
C ARG A 162 -1.66 31.38 3.04
N LEU A 163 -0.72 30.66 3.62
CA LEU A 163 -0.91 29.31 4.15
C LEU A 163 -1.15 29.36 5.66
N ARG A 164 -2.16 28.66 6.15
CA ARG A 164 -2.44 28.44 7.57
C ARG A 164 -2.41 26.94 7.84
N MET A 165 -1.69 26.51 8.87
CA MET A 165 -1.60 25.11 9.30
C MET A 165 -2.02 25.02 10.76
#